data_AF-A0A6A3D2S7-F1
#
_entry.id   AF-A0A6A3D2S7-F1
#
_cell.length_a   1.000
_cell.length_b   1.000
_cell.length_c   1.000
_cell.angle_alpha   90.00
_cell.angle_beta   90.00
_cell.angle_gamma   90.00
#
_symmetry.space_group_name_H-M   'P 1'
#
loop_
_entity.id
_entity.type
_entity.pdbx_description
1 polymer ?
#
loop_
_entity_poly.entity_id
_entity_poly.type
_entity_poly.pdbx_seq_one_letter_code
_entity_poly.pdbx_strand_id
1 'polypeptide(L)'
;MEAKDCTGYKNVREIYSDVRLVFKNAMKYNDERHDVHIMAKTLLENFEEKWLLLFTKVAEEEKRLVEEEAKAEQDVKLTQGAVHADMAKELSNELCEVDLQLEKLRQIVIQKCRVWEGGS
;
A
#
# COMPACT_ATOMS: atom_id res chain seq x y z
N MET A 1 13.51 -13.80 26.51
CA MET A 1 14.05 -12.62 25.82
C MET A 1 13.40 -12.62 24.45
N GLU A 2 12.37 -11.79 24.28
CA GLU A 2 11.71 -11.65 22.98
C GLU A 2 12.72 -11.09 21.98
N ALA A 3 12.84 -11.74 20.83
CA ALA A 3 13.59 -11.22 19.70
C ALA A 3 12.88 -9.93 19.28
N LYS A 4 13.45 -8.80 19.68
CA LYS A 4 13.05 -7.49 19.20
C LYS A 4 13.21 -7.57 17.69
N ASP A 5 12.12 -7.51 16.94
CA ASP A 5 12.16 -7.47 15.49
C ASP A 5 13.22 -6.45 15.10
N CYS A 6 14.30 -6.90 14.48
CA CYS A 6 15.32 -6.05 13.91
C CYS A 6 14.71 -5.39 12.66
N THR A 7 13.65 -4.60 12.84
CA THR A 7 13.21 -3.62 11.85
C THR A 7 14.32 -2.59 11.81
N GLY A 8 15.33 -2.86 10.99
CA GLY A 8 16.41 -1.92 10.74
C GLY A 8 15.89 -0.63 10.13
N TYR A 9 16.78 0.11 9.49
CA TYR A 9 16.43 1.37 8.87
C TYR A 9 15.34 1.21 7.79
N LYS A 10 14.29 2.03 7.86
CA LYS A 10 13.20 2.04 6.88
C LYS A 10 13.62 2.67 5.55
N ASN A 11 14.56 3.59 5.61
CA ASN A 11 15.17 4.22 4.45
C ASN A 11 16.59 4.69 4.76
N VAL A 12 17.32 5.05 3.71
CA VAL A 12 18.73 5.46 3.82
C VAL A 12 18.91 6.80 4.57
N ARG A 13 17.87 7.62 4.72
CA ARG A 13 17.95 8.87 5.51
C ARG A 13 18.01 8.60 7.00
N GLU A 14 17.42 7.50 7.47
CA GLU A 14 17.57 7.07 8.87
C GLU A 14 19.03 6.64 9.14
N ILE A 15 19.66 5.91 8.21
CA ILE A 15 21.10 5.58 8.28
C ILE A 15 21.94 6.85 8.35
N TYR A 16 21.69 7.81 7.45
CA TYR A 16 22.39 9.09 7.43
C TYR A 16 22.26 9.82 8.77
N SER A 17 21.06 9.82 9.36
CA SER A 17 20.80 10.48 10.64
C SER A 17 21.60 9.84 11.79
N ASP A 18 21.62 8.52 11.86
CA ASP A 18 22.30 7.79 12.94
C ASP A 18 23.82 7.86 12.81
N VAL A 19 24.37 7.78 11.60
CA VAL A 19 25.82 7.97 11.37
C VAL A 19 26.26 9.36 11.84
N ARG A 20 25.49 10.42 11.53
CA ARG A 20 25.79 11.76 12.04
C ARG A 20 25.69 11.83 13.55
N LEU A 21 24.72 11.15 14.14
CA LEU A 21 24.53 11.11 15.58
C LEU A 21 25.75 10.48 16.28
N VAL A 22 26.33 9.41 15.71
CA VAL A 22 27.57 8.80 16.22
C VAL A 22 28.71 9.83 16.30
N PHE A 23 28.98 10.56 15.22
CA PHE A 23 30.05 11.57 15.22
C PHE A 23 29.73 12.74 16.14
N LYS A 24 28.47 13.20 16.17
CA LYS A 24 28.03 14.26 17.09
C LYS A 24 28.19 13.87 18.56
N ASN A 25 27.86 12.62 18.89
CA ASN A 25 28.04 12.10 20.24
C ASN A 25 29.53 11.99 20.58
N ALA A 26 30.36 11.52 19.66
CA ALA A 26 31.80 11.48 19.85
C ALA A 26 32.38 12.89 20.14
N MET A 27 31.95 13.90 19.39
CA MET A 27 32.36 15.30 19.64
C MET A 27 31.77 15.87 20.95
N LYS A 28 30.56 15.45 21.35
CA LYS A 28 29.90 15.93 22.57
C LYS A 28 30.57 15.43 23.85
N TYR A 29 30.99 14.16 23.86
CA TYR A 29 31.53 13.51 25.06
C TYR A 29 33.05 13.56 25.17
N ASN A 30 33.74 13.97 24.10
CA ASN A 30 35.20 14.11 24.09
C ASN A 30 35.58 15.58 23.91
N ASP A 31 36.54 16.04 24.71
CA ASP A 31 37.10 17.40 24.62
C ASP A 31 37.64 17.69 23.22
N GLU A 32 37.54 18.94 22.76
CA GLU A 32 37.95 19.34 21.40
C GLU A 32 39.42 19.10 21.09
N ARG A 33 40.28 19.02 22.12
CA ARG A 33 41.71 18.70 21.99
C ARG A 33 41.99 17.20 21.94
N HIS A 34 41.00 16.36 22.24
CA HIS A 34 41.16 14.91 22.23
C HIS A 34 41.08 14.37 20.80
N ASP A 35 41.95 13.42 20.46
CA ASP A 35 42.04 12.87 19.10
C ASP A 35 40.69 12.32 18.59
N VAL A 36 39.90 11.71 19.47
CA VAL A 36 38.55 11.20 19.13
C VAL A 36 37.63 12.32 18.63
N HIS A 37 37.67 13.51 19.24
CA HIS A 37 36.88 14.64 18.77
C HIS A 37 37.35 15.10 17.39
N ILE A 38 38.66 15.25 17.22
CA ILE A 38 39.27 15.68 15.94
C ILE A 38 38.93 14.69 14.83
N MET A 39 39.09 13.39 15.08
CA MET A 39 38.74 12.33 14.14
C MET A 39 37.25 12.32 13.80
N ALA A 40 36.37 12.46 14.79
CA ALA A 40 34.93 12.49 14.57
C ALA A 40 34.52 13.67 13.68
N LYS A 41 35.12 14.84 13.88
CA LYS A 41 34.90 16.03 13.05
C LYS A 41 35.33 15.78 11.60
N THR A 42 36.55 15.31 11.38
CA THR A 42 37.07 15.02 10.02
C THR A 42 36.26 13.94 9.30
N LEU A 43 35.87 12.87 10.00
CA LEU A 43 35.06 11.81 9.42
C LEU A 43 33.64 12.28 9.08
N LEU A 44 33.04 13.13 9.92
CA LEU A 44 31.74 13.73 9.64
C LEU A 44 31.80 14.61 8.38
N GLU A 45 32.82 15.46 8.25
CA GLU A 45 33.01 16.32 7.08
C GLU A 45 33.12 15.50 5.78
N ASN A 46 33.97 14.47 5.77
CA ASN A 46 34.11 13.55 4.64
C ASN A 46 32.82 12.79 4.32
N PHE A 47 32.06 12.41 5.36
CA PHE A 47 30.79 11.72 5.19
C PHE A 47 29.74 12.62 4.54
N GLU A 48 29.62 13.87 4.98
CA GLU A 48 28.67 14.85 4.43
C GLU A 48 28.99 15.18 2.96
N GLU A 49 30.28 15.32 2.61
CA GLU A 49 30.71 15.53 1.21
C GLU A 49 30.27 14.35 0.32
N LYS A 50 30.53 13.12 0.75
CA LYS A 50 30.12 11.93 0.00
C LYS A 50 28.60 11.77 -0.04
N TRP A 51 27.91 12.14 1.03
CA TRP A 51 26.46 12.09 1.08
C TRP A 51 25.81 13.07 0.08
N LEU A 52 26.39 14.25 -0.11
CA LEU A 52 25.93 15.21 -1.12
C LEU A 52 25.89 14.59 -2.52
N LEU A 53 26.91 13.80 -2.87
CA LEU A 53 26.98 13.11 -4.16
C LEU A 53 25.89 12.05 -4.34
N LEU A 54 25.33 11.54 -3.24
CA LEU A 54 24.26 10.55 -3.22
C LEU A 54 22.87 11.19 -3.13
N PHE A 55 22.77 12.46 -2.74
CA PHE A 55 21.48 13.11 -2.45
C PHE A 55 20.48 13.00 -3.61
N THR A 56 20.93 13.25 -4.84
CA THR A 56 20.08 13.15 -6.04
C THR A 56 19.61 11.71 -6.27
N LYS A 57 20.51 10.73 -6.17
CA LYS A 57 20.17 9.31 -6.34
C LYS A 57 19.18 8.84 -5.29
N VAL A 58 19.36 9.25 -4.04
CA VAL A 58 18.43 8.92 -2.95
C VAL A 58 17.04 9.49 -3.24
N ALA A 59 16.94 10.74 -3.68
CA ALA A 59 15.66 11.36 -4.01
C ALA A 59 14.97 10.70 -5.21
N GLU A 60 15.73 10.32 -6.24
CA GLU A 60 15.24 9.59 -7.41
C GLU A 60 14.69 8.21 -7.02
N GLU A 61 15.43 7.47 -6.19
CA GLU A 61 15.01 6.15 -5.70
C GLU A 61 13.77 6.24 -4.79
N GLU A 62 13.71 7.23 -3.90
CA GLU A 62 12.52 7.49 -3.07
C GLU A 62 11.29 7.77 -3.94
N LYS A 63 11.44 8.58 -4.99
CA LYS A 63 10.35 8.87 -5.93
C LYS A 63 9.92 7.61 -6.66
N ARG A 64 10.86 6.80 -7.15
CA ARG A 64 10.57 5.54 -7.85
C ARG A 64 9.75 4.59 -6.97
N LEU A 65 10.13 4.42 -5.71
CA LEU A 65 9.42 3.54 -4.78
C LEU A 65 7.97 4.00 -4.56
N VAL A 66 7.75 5.31 -4.42
CA VAL A 66 6.39 5.87 -4.28
C VAL A 66 5.56 5.63 -5.55
N GLU A 67 6.14 5.78 -6.73
CA GLU A 67 5.46 5.52 -8.00
C GLU A 67 5.13 4.02 -8.17
N GLU A 68 6.04 3.13 -7.79
CA GLU A 68 5.83 1.68 -7.81
C GLU A 68 4.74 1.25 -6.83
N GLU A 69 4.72 1.79 -5.61
CA GLU A 69 3.70 1.53 -4.61
C GLU A 69 2.32 2.02 -5.07
N ALA A 70 2.23 3.25 -5.58
CA ALA A 70 0.99 3.81 -6.11
C ALA A 70 0.45 2.97 -7.28
N LYS A 71 1.33 2.47 -8.15
CA LYS A 71 0.95 1.58 -9.25
C LYS A 71 0.45 0.23 -8.73
N ALA A 72 1.13 -0.36 -7.76
CA ALA A 72 0.69 -1.61 -7.14
C ALA A 72 -0.69 -1.47 -6.48
N GLU A 73 -0.93 -0.37 -5.76
CA GLU A 73 -2.26 -0.07 -5.20
C GLU A 73 -3.34 0.08 -6.28
N GLN A 74 -2.99 0.73 -7.40
CA GLN A 74 -3.92 0.89 -8.51
C GLN A 74 -4.27 -0.46 -9.15
N ASP A 75 -3.29 -1.33 -9.35
CA ASP A 75 -3.51 -2.68 -9.90
C ASP A 75 -4.38 -3.53 -8.97
N VAL A 76 -4.19 -3.41 -7.65
CA VAL A 76 -5.08 -4.04 -6.65
C VAL A 76 -6.51 -3.51 -6.77
N LYS A 77 -6.71 -2.18 -6.93
CA LYS A 77 -8.05 -1.61 -7.11
C LYS A 77 -8.71 -2.05 -8.42
N LEU A 78 -7.94 -2.16 -9.50
CA LEU A 78 -8.44 -2.63 -10.79
C LEU A 78 -8.88 -4.10 -10.73
N THR A 79 -8.09 -4.97 -10.10
CA THR A 79 -8.44 -6.38 -9.92
C THR A 79 -9.69 -6.54 -9.05
N GLN A 80 -9.79 -5.79 -7.95
CA GLN A 80 -11.01 -5.76 -7.12
C GLN A 80 -12.22 -5.28 -7.92
N GLY A 81 -12.06 -4.23 -8.72
CA GLY A 81 -13.12 -3.70 -9.60
C GLY A 81 -13.60 -4.71 -10.64
N ALA A 82 -12.68 -5.46 -11.25
CA ALA A 82 -13.02 -6.54 -12.19
C ALA A 82 -13.81 -7.66 -11.51
N VAL A 83 -13.34 -8.13 -10.34
CA VAL A 83 -14.05 -9.15 -9.55
C VAL A 83 -15.46 -8.68 -9.17
N HIS A 84 -15.60 -7.43 -8.74
CA HIS A 84 -16.92 -6.87 -8.40
C HIS A 84 -17.84 -6.76 -9.62
N ALA A 85 -17.32 -6.41 -10.80
CA ALA A 85 -18.10 -6.33 -12.03
C ALA A 85 -18.60 -7.72 -12.47
N ASP A 86 -17.76 -8.75 -12.36
CA ASP A 86 -18.14 -10.12 -12.65
C ASP A 86 -19.24 -10.61 -11.71
N MET A 87 -19.09 -10.39 -10.39
CA MET A 87 -20.13 -10.71 -9.41
C MET A 87 -21.45 -9.97 -9.68
N ALA A 88 -21.41 -8.68 -10.04
CA ALA A 88 -22.61 -7.91 -10.35
C ALA A 88 -23.34 -8.46 -11.59
N LYS A 89 -22.59 -8.93 -12.59
CA LYS A 89 -23.14 -9.58 -13.78
C LYS A 89 -23.82 -10.91 -13.44
N GLU A 90 -23.18 -11.74 -12.62
CA GLU A 90 -23.76 -13.01 -12.16
C GLU A 90 -25.09 -12.78 -11.42
N LEU A 91 -25.10 -11.87 -10.44
CA LEU A 91 -26.32 -11.50 -9.71
C LEU A 91 -27.42 -10.96 -10.64
N SER A 92 -27.07 -10.16 -11.64
CA SER A 92 -28.03 -9.66 -12.62
C SER A 92 -28.64 -10.78 -13.47
N ASN A 93 -27.87 -11.81 -13.81
CA ASN A 93 -28.38 -12.96 -14.56
C ASN A 93 -29.35 -13.78 -13.71
N GLU A 94 -29.01 -14.02 -12.44
CA GLU A 94 -29.88 -14.71 -11.48
C GLU A 94 -31.21 -13.96 -11.30
N LEU A 95 -31.17 -12.63 -11.18
CA LEU A 95 -32.38 -11.81 -11.05
C LEU A 95 -33.30 -11.93 -12.28
N CYS A 96 -32.72 -11.92 -13.48
CA CYS A 96 -33.46 -12.12 -14.72
C CYS A 96 -34.13 -13.50 -14.77
N GLU A 97 -33.46 -14.53 -14.27
CA GLU A 97 -34.04 -15.86 -14.18
C GLU A 97 -35.22 -15.90 -13.20
N VAL A 98 -35.09 -15.26 -12.02
CA VAL A 98 -36.18 -15.15 -11.06
C VAL A 98 -37.39 -14.41 -11.65
N ASP A 99 -37.18 -13.32 -12.38
CA ASP A 99 -38.25 -12.57 -13.05
C ASP A 99 -39.02 -13.45 -14.06
N LEU A 100 -38.30 -14.27 -14.84
CA LEU A 100 -38.94 -15.22 -15.77
C LEU A 100 -39.77 -16.28 -15.03
N GLN A 101 -39.32 -16.75 -13.85
CA GLN A 101 -40.10 -17.68 -13.04
C GLN A 101 -41.35 -17.01 -12.46
N LEU A 102 -41.23 -15.77 -11.99
CA LEU A 102 -42.36 -14.99 -11.48
C LEU A 102 -43.42 -14.77 -12.56
N GLU A 103 -43.04 -14.43 -13.79
CA GLU A 103 -44.01 -14.24 -14.87
C GLU A 103 -44.71 -15.56 -15.24
N LYS A 104 -43.98 -16.68 -15.27
CA LYS A 104 -44.59 -18.02 -15.47
C LYS A 104 -45.64 -18.32 -14.38
N LEU A 105 -45.29 -18.12 -13.12
CA LEU A 105 -46.22 -18.33 -12.01
C LEU A 105 -47.44 -17.41 -12.10
N ARG A 106 -47.22 -16.14 -12.45
CA ARG A 106 -48.30 -15.18 -12.68
C ARG A 106 -49.26 -15.65 -13.78
N GLN A 107 -48.76 -16.13 -14.91
CA GLN A 107 -49.60 -16.66 -15.98
C GLN A 107 -50.41 -17.89 -15.53
N ILE A 108 -49.80 -18.81 -14.77
CA ILE A 108 -50.49 -19.97 -14.21
C ILE A 108 -51.66 -19.54 -13.33
N VAL A 109 -51.45 -18.55 -12.45
CA VAL A 109 -52.49 -18.03 -11.55
C VAL A 109 -53.61 -17.37 -12.36
N ILE A 110 -53.28 -16.50 -13.31
CA ILE A 110 -54.27 -15.84 -14.19
C ILE A 110 -55.14 -16.88 -14.91
N GLN A 111 -54.51 -17.92 -15.45
CA GLN A 111 -55.21 -18.94 -16.21
C GLN A 111 -56.13 -19.79 -15.31
N LYS A 112 -55.69 -20.15 -14.10
CA LYS A 112 -56.56 -20.82 -13.11
C LYS A 112 -57.75 -19.96 -12.69
N CYS A 113 -57.56 -18.66 -12.46
CA CYS A 113 -58.65 -17.74 -12.14
C CYS A 113 -59.70 -17.66 -13.26
N ARG A 114 -59.26 -17.58 -14.53
CA ARG A 114 -60.18 -17.56 -15.69
C ARG A 114 -61.02 -18.85 -15.81
N VAL A 115 -60.44 -20.00 -15.46
CA VAL A 115 -61.16 -21.28 -15.47
C VAL A 115 -62.28 -21.32 -14.43
N TRP A 116 -62.12 -20.61 -13.30
CA TRP A 116 -63.12 -20.56 -12.24
C TRP A 116 -64.28 -19.59 -12.52
N GLU A 117 -64.05 -18.53 -13.31
CA GLU A 117 -65.11 -17.56 -13.68
C GLU A 117 -66.06 -18.07 -14.79
N GLY A 118 -65.62 -18.99 -15.65
CA GLY A 118 -66.44 -19.56 -16.74
C GLY A 118 -67.21 -20.83 -16.39
N GLY A 119 -67.11 -21.32 -15.15
CA GLY A 119 -67.69 -22.58 -14.68
C GLY A 119 -68.86 -22.44 -13.70
N SER A 120 -69.43 -21.24 -13.55
CA SER A 120 -70.67 -20.99 -12.79
C SER A 120 -71.86 -20.78 -13.71
#